data_AF-A0A7W0F6W1-F1
#
_entry.id   AF-A0A7W0F6W1-F1
#
_cell.length_a   1.000
_cell.length_b   1.000
_cell.length_c   1.000
_cell.angle_alpha   90.00
_cell.angle_beta   90.00
_cell.angle_gamma   90.00
#
_symmetry.space_group_name_H-M   'P 1'
#
loop_
_entity.id
_entity.type
_entity.pdbx_description
1 polymer ?
#
loop_
_entity_poly.entity_id
_entity_poly.type
_entity_poly.pdbx_seq_one_letter_code
_entity_poly.pdbx_strand_id
1 'polypeptide(L)' 'MATVFQWSGKTTRGVIESGEITAAAKEEVAAQLRRKNITPTLITE' A
#
# COMPACT_ATOMS: atom_id res chain seq x y z
N MET A 1 17.13 5.35 0.81
CA MET A 1 16.45 6.03 -0.32
C MET A 1 14.99 5.63 -0.28
N ALA A 2 14.07 6.59 -0.36
CA ALA A 2 12.65 6.27 -0.44
C ALA A 2 12.31 5.97 -1.90
N THR A 3 11.87 4.76 -2.18
CA THR A 3 11.41 4.33 -3.51
C THR A 3 9.89 4.50 -3.57
N VAL A 4 9.41 4.92 -4.73
CA VAL A 4 7.97 4.98 -4.98
C VAL A 4 7.50 3.56 -5.23
N PHE A 5 6.60 3.07 -4.40
CA PHE A 5 5.94 1.79 -4.61
C PHE A 5 4.51 2.04 -5.04
N GLN A 6 4.11 1.40 -6.12
CA GLN A 6 2.70 1.29 -6.47
C GLN A 6 2.06 0.19 -5.64
N TRP A 7 0.95 0.50 -4.99
CA TRP A 7 0.19 -0.48 -4.25
C TRP A 7 -1.24 -0.52 -4.75
N SER A 8 -1.83 -1.70 -4.67
CA SER A 8 -3.27 -1.89 -4.81
C SER A 8 -3.73 -2.67 -3.61
N GLY A 9 -4.78 -2.22 -2.97
CA GLY A 9 -5.31 -2.83 -1.77
C GLY A 9 -6.82 -2.70 -1.70
N LYS A 10 -7.43 -3.59 -0.93
CA LYS A 10 -8.86 -3.57 -0.68
C LYS A 10 -9.11 -2.99 0.70
N THR A 11 -9.94 -1.96 0.77
CA THR A 11 -10.44 -1.44 2.04
C THR A 11 -11.42 -2.42 2.68
N THR A 12 -11.63 -2.29 3.98
CA THR A 12 -12.68 -3.05 4.70
C THR A 12 -14.09 -2.79 4.17
N ARG A 13 -14.32 -1.71 3.42
CA ARG A 13 -15.59 -1.42 2.73
C ARG A 13 -15.74 -2.13 1.39
N GLY A 14 -14.72 -2.88 0.96
CA GLY A 14 -14.72 -3.60 -0.30
C GLY A 14 -14.28 -2.77 -1.51
N VAL A 15 -13.87 -1.51 -1.30
CA VAL A 15 -13.35 -0.64 -2.35
C VAL A 15 -11.90 -1.03 -2.61
N ILE A 16 -11.58 -1.31 -3.88
CA ILE A 16 -10.21 -1.48 -4.33
C ILE A 16 -9.65 -0.07 -4.52
N GLU A 17 -8.71 0.29 -3.66
CA GLU A 17 -7.91 1.50 -3.82
C GLU A 17 -6.54 1.10 -4.35
N SER A 18 -6.05 1.88 -5.28
CA SER A 18 -4.70 1.77 -5.79
C SER A 18 -4.07 3.15 -5.77
N GLY A 19 -2.79 3.19 -5.48
CA GLY A 19 -2.07 4.44 -5.34
C GLY A 19 -0.58 4.22 -5.26
N GLU A 20 0.13 5.31 -5.15
CA GLU A 20 1.58 5.33 -5.07
C GLU A 20 1.97 5.77 -3.66
N ILE A 21 2.98 5.14 -3.09
CA ILE A 21 3.48 5.49 -1.76
C ILE A 21 4.99 5.45 -1.76
N THR A 22 5.61 6.48 -1.20
CA THR A 22 7.05 6.51 -1.06
C THR A 22 7.41 5.82 0.26
N ALA A 23 8.21 4.76 0.19
CA ALA A 23 8.64 3.99 1.35
C ALA A 23 10.08 3.50 1.13
N ALA A 24 10.78 3.08 2.19
CA ALA A 24 12.08 2.44 2.04
C ALA A 24 11.96 0.94 1.72
N ALA A 25 10.80 0.31 2.02
CA ALA A 25 10.56 -1.11 1.76
C ALA A 25 9.06 -1.45 1.57
N LYS A 26 8.78 -2.59 0.92
CA LYS A 26 7.41 -3.14 0.76
C LYS A 26 6.69 -3.36 2.09
N GLU A 27 7.44 -3.65 3.16
CA GLU A 27 6.90 -3.79 4.52
C GLU A 27 6.39 -2.46 5.09
N GLU A 28 7.09 -1.35 4.83
CA GLU A 28 6.64 -0.01 5.20
C GLU A 28 5.37 0.36 4.45
N VAL A 29 5.28 0.02 3.16
CA VAL A 29 4.06 0.18 2.35
C VAL A 29 2.90 -0.56 3.03
N ALA A 30 3.08 -1.84 3.35
CA ALA A 30 2.06 -2.63 4.00
C ALA A 30 1.67 -2.10 5.39
N ALA A 31 2.63 -1.59 6.16
CA ALA A 31 2.37 -0.98 7.47
C ALA A 31 1.56 0.32 7.36
N GLN A 32 1.89 1.19 6.39
CA GLN A 32 1.15 2.41 6.12
C GLN A 32 -0.27 2.12 5.63
N LEU A 33 -0.44 1.10 4.79
CA LEU A 33 -1.76 0.68 4.29
C LEU A 33 -2.62 0.06 5.40
N ARG A 34 -2.05 -0.80 6.24
CA ARG A 34 -2.75 -1.31 7.43
C ARG A 34 -3.22 -0.19 8.35
N ARG A 35 -2.41 0.86 8.58
CA ARG A 35 -2.83 2.04 9.36
C ARG A 35 -4.03 2.76 8.75
N LYS A 36 -4.19 2.69 7.42
CA LYS A 36 -5.35 3.24 6.70
C LYS A 36 -6.52 2.26 6.58
N ASN A 37 -6.48 1.10 7.26
CA ASN A 37 -7.45 0.01 7.09
C ASN A 37 -7.55 -0.52 5.65
N ILE A 38 -6.45 -0.42 4.90
CA ILE A 38 -6.31 -0.94 3.56
C ILE A 38 -5.53 -2.24 3.65
N THR A 39 -6.09 -3.31 3.10
CA THR A 39 -5.41 -4.59 2.97
C THR A 39 -4.67 -4.59 1.63
N PRO A 40 -3.34 -4.44 1.59
CA PRO A 40 -2.58 -4.52 0.34
C PRO A 40 -2.78 -5.89 -0.30
N THR A 41 -3.20 -5.90 -1.56
CA THR A 41 -3.32 -7.09 -2.42
C THR A 41 -2.17 -7.19 -3.41
N LEU A 42 -1.57 -6.05 -3.79
CA LEU A 42 -0.43 -5.97 -4.69
C LEU A 42 0.49 -4.83 -4.24
N ILE A 43 1.80 -5.07 -4.20
CA ILE A 43 2.82 -4.04 -3.95
C ILE A 43 3.92 -4.21 -5.00
N THR A 44 4.04 -3.22 -5.86
CA THR A 44 5.00 -3.15 -6.97
C THR A 44 5.93 -1.96 -6.74
N GLU A 45 7.19 -2.09 -7.15
CA GLU A 45 8.21 -1.03 -7.10
C GLU A 45 8.27 -0.21 -8.38
#